data_AF-A0A3D8MSP5-F1
#
_entry.id   AF-A0A3D8MSP5-F1
#
_cell.length_a   1.000
_cell.length_b   1.000
_cell.length_c   1.000
_cell.angle_alpha   90.00
_cell.angle_beta   90.00
_cell.angle_gamma   90.00
#
_symmetry.space_group_name_H-M   'P 1'
#
loop_
_entity.id
_entity.type
_entity.pdbx_description
1 polymer ?
#
loop_
_entity_poly.entity_id
_entity_poly.type
_entity_poly.pdbx_seq_one_letter_code
_entity_poly.pdbx_strand_id
1 'polypeptide(L)'
;MRHLTWPLVGLLCVSLMSSACSDDVAPSEREGDDVPDVSDDGGLDTAPDTSADTDTDPPDTAPGDTGDTNPDDAGDTDDAPVDESCPSYQDRCEGECIPTSVDPENCGGCGVVCEGSDVCSGGSCVDPESCPGELEACGGACVDTSLDSDHCGGCGITCDAGEGCVAGTCREVIALEPGPASCEGVGPVIDFEPGQGSPQACAGDLAEYTFRWGLCSCDDVVTNVGLMVDAYDSSVGPYTPGGPGGGVGTNGSQRANGLVDVTGSLWVAGSEGINLNIGAEIGQRLYNGGDFYNNNPVSVGEDAFMVGDIDTNLGVTIGGDLNVPAGTSIHPNVTYQSLNEGPVSVGDACSYCEEDDRIDVAAIVASRRDVNDNATIGLEPDVLENATGGVRLELPCGNYYLSEITPNLPTTIVATGNTALYVDGDIESNGQLTITLTPDASFDIFVAGDVRTNERFRLGSPNYPALMRMYVGGPNGFRSNNQIDVGGYIYAVPGGIETNNDIEIFGGLHGSRFGANNQVSIHYDRGVGRVGQSCPDPDTDPDPDPGDDVGPDPDVDPDPDPDPVCGSTDDGCASDSDCCSPLRCEEGVCALLSCQPAYLPCSRPSDCCSGMCTASGSQEGVCIVP
;
A
#
# COMPACT_ATOMS: atom_id res chain seq x y z
N MET A 1 -16.46 61.30 21.49
CA MET A 1 -17.24 62.42 20.92
C MET A 1 -18.12 61.86 19.80
N ARG A 2 -19.45 61.99 19.93
CA ARG A 2 -20.55 61.91 18.91
C ARG A 2 -20.58 60.68 17.96
N HIS A 3 -21.51 59.73 18.10
CA HIS A 3 -22.96 59.69 17.75
C HIS A 3 -23.29 59.38 16.27
N LEU A 4 -24.04 58.28 16.03
CA LEU A 4 -25.28 58.07 15.21
C LEU A 4 -25.38 56.55 14.83
N THR A 5 -26.24 55.66 15.36
CA THR A 5 -27.71 55.41 15.29
C THR A 5 -28.26 54.63 14.07
N TRP A 6 -28.56 53.32 14.28
CA TRP A 6 -29.75 52.43 13.98
C TRP A 6 -30.53 52.46 12.63
N PRO A 7 -31.41 51.45 12.28
CA PRO A 7 -31.96 50.26 13.02
C PRO A 7 -31.86 48.92 12.23
N LEU A 8 -32.10 47.67 12.71
CA LEU A 8 -33.14 46.96 13.48
C LEU A 8 -34.49 46.74 12.73
N VAL A 9 -34.65 45.56 12.13
CA VAL A 9 -35.93 44.95 11.71
C VAL A 9 -35.95 43.51 12.21
N GLY A 10 -36.92 43.19 13.06
CA GLY A 10 -37.23 41.83 13.50
C GLY A 10 -38.30 41.19 12.63
N LEU A 11 -38.32 39.86 12.58
CA LEU A 11 -39.47 39.09 12.11
C LEU A 11 -39.87 38.04 13.15
N LEU A 12 -41.17 38.00 13.39
CA LEU A 12 -41.91 37.30 14.42
C LEU A 12 -41.94 35.77 14.23
N CYS A 13 -41.76 35.05 15.34
CA CYS A 13 -42.43 33.77 15.61
C CYS A 13 -43.92 34.01 15.92
N VAL A 14 -44.80 33.21 15.31
CA VAL A 14 -46.16 32.97 15.82
C VAL A 14 -46.46 31.47 15.74
N SER A 15 -46.83 30.95 16.90
CA SER A 15 -47.29 29.61 17.23
C SER A 15 -48.82 29.49 17.19
N LEU A 16 -49.34 28.29 16.91
CA LEU A 16 -50.65 27.73 17.29
C LEU A 16 -50.42 26.20 17.39
N MET A 17 -50.31 25.57 18.58
CA MET A 17 -51.39 25.04 19.46
C MET A 17 -52.43 24.18 18.70
N SER A 18 -52.87 22.99 19.10
CA SER A 18 -52.66 22.09 20.25
C SER A 18 -53.72 20.97 20.13
N SER A 19 -53.45 19.72 20.53
CA SER A 19 -54.25 18.96 21.53
C SER A 19 -54.07 17.44 21.43
N ALA A 20 -53.95 16.83 22.60
CA ALA A 20 -53.67 15.43 22.92
C ALA A 20 -54.85 14.46 22.72
N CYS A 21 -54.53 13.16 22.71
CA CYS A 21 -55.25 12.09 23.43
C CYS A 21 -54.31 10.88 23.60
N SER A 22 -53.96 10.56 24.85
CA SER A 22 -53.59 9.20 25.28
C SER A 22 -54.85 8.35 25.37
N ASP A 23 -54.73 7.02 25.18
CA ASP A 23 -55.18 6.02 26.16
C ASP A 23 -54.84 4.60 25.68
N ASP A 24 -54.63 3.76 26.69
CA ASP A 24 -54.15 2.37 26.73
C ASP A 24 -54.89 1.35 25.86
N VAL A 25 -54.28 0.18 25.67
CA VAL A 25 -54.78 -1.15 26.09
C VAL A 25 -54.02 -2.27 25.34
N ALA A 26 -53.29 -3.09 26.10
CA ALA A 26 -52.86 -4.44 25.72
C ALA A 26 -54.06 -5.40 25.61
N PRO A 27 -53.89 -6.59 25.02
CA PRO A 27 -54.35 -7.75 25.78
C PRO A 27 -53.38 -8.94 25.78
N SER A 28 -53.43 -9.57 26.94
CA SER A 28 -52.88 -10.83 27.42
C SER A 28 -53.49 -12.09 26.80
N GLU A 29 -52.66 -13.14 26.72
CA GLU A 29 -52.84 -14.54 27.18
C GLU A 29 -54.18 -15.29 27.04
N ARG A 30 -54.04 -16.56 26.59
CA ARG A 30 -54.65 -17.81 27.12
C ARG A 30 -53.90 -19.00 26.49
N GLU A 31 -53.12 -19.81 27.23
CA GLU A 31 -53.52 -21.02 28.01
C GLU A 31 -54.38 -21.99 27.18
N GLY A 32 -54.10 -23.30 27.01
CA GLY A 32 -53.18 -24.27 27.62
C GLY A 32 -53.60 -25.69 27.16
N ASP A 33 -52.88 -26.71 27.64
CA ASP A 33 -53.16 -28.17 27.60
C ASP A 33 -52.80 -28.90 26.29
N ASP A 34 -52.07 -30.03 26.21
CA ASP A 34 -51.79 -31.11 27.16
C ASP A 34 -50.48 -31.87 26.79
N VAL A 35 -49.77 -32.37 27.81
CA VAL A 35 -48.65 -33.34 27.74
C VAL A 35 -49.25 -34.77 27.70
N PRO A 36 -48.56 -35.78 27.14
CA PRO A 36 -47.83 -36.66 28.06
C PRO A 36 -46.45 -37.13 27.58
N ASP A 37 -45.59 -37.23 28.58
CA ASP A 37 -44.32 -37.93 28.73
C ASP A 37 -44.45 -39.45 28.50
N VAL A 38 -43.48 -40.06 27.80
CA VAL A 38 -43.06 -41.45 28.00
C VAL A 38 -41.56 -41.57 27.71
N SER A 39 -40.80 -41.78 28.78
CA SER A 39 -39.45 -42.35 28.83
C SER A 39 -39.47 -43.89 28.64
N ASP A 40 -38.29 -44.51 28.51
CA ASP A 40 -37.95 -45.95 28.33
C ASP A 40 -37.64 -46.31 26.87
N ASP A 41 -36.63 -47.11 26.51
CA ASP A 41 -35.60 -47.85 27.24
C ASP A 41 -34.58 -48.34 26.20
N GLY A 42 -33.40 -48.76 26.66
CA GLY A 42 -32.29 -49.21 25.82
C GLY A 42 -32.43 -50.59 25.13
N GLY A 43 -31.34 -50.98 24.47
CA GLY A 43 -31.12 -52.28 23.81
C GLY A 43 -30.21 -52.06 22.59
N LEU A 44 -28.89 -52.33 22.60
CA LEU A 44 -28.22 -53.64 22.72
C LEU A 44 -28.91 -54.74 21.89
N ASP A 45 -28.42 -54.93 20.67
CA ASP A 45 -28.32 -56.25 20.01
C ASP A 45 -27.22 -56.15 18.94
N THR A 46 -25.97 -56.51 19.23
CA THR A 46 -25.37 -57.84 19.11
C THR A 46 -25.65 -58.63 17.83
N ALA A 47 -24.54 -59.17 17.32
CA ALA A 47 -24.37 -60.45 16.64
C ALA A 47 -24.10 -60.38 15.11
N PRO A 48 -23.33 -61.36 14.58
CA PRO A 48 -22.03 -61.08 13.96
C PRO A 48 -21.94 -61.67 12.55
N ASP A 49 -20.86 -61.39 11.82
CA ASP A 49 -20.37 -62.41 10.90
C ASP A 49 -18.85 -62.56 11.02
N THR A 50 -18.49 -63.83 11.10
CA THR A 50 -17.21 -64.41 11.39
C THR A 50 -16.77 -65.16 10.15
N SER A 51 -15.61 -64.83 9.60
CA SER A 51 -14.78 -65.85 8.98
C SER A 51 -13.34 -65.35 8.83
N ALA A 52 -12.49 -65.90 9.69
CA ALA A 52 -11.08 -66.09 9.43
C ALA A 52 -10.89 -67.09 8.27
N ASP A 53 -9.84 -66.91 7.47
CA ASP A 53 -8.90 -67.96 7.04
C ASP A 53 -7.84 -67.33 6.11
N THR A 54 -6.63 -67.11 6.60
CA THR A 54 -5.40 -67.93 6.41
C THR A 54 -4.69 -67.70 5.08
N ASP A 55 -3.47 -67.16 5.23
CA ASP A 55 -2.25 -67.36 4.43
C ASP A 55 -2.36 -68.20 3.14
N THR A 56 -1.87 -67.63 2.02
CA THR A 56 -0.80 -68.26 1.23
C THR A 56 -0.19 -67.27 0.23
N ASP A 57 1.06 -66.89 0.45
CA ASP A 57 1.96 -66.43 -0.61
C ASP A 57 2.22 -67.55 -1.64
N PRO A 58 2.54 -67.18 -2.89
CA PRO A 58 3.57 -67.88 -3.64
C PRO A 58 4.77 -66.96 -3.92
N PRO A 59 6.02 -67.48 -3.84
CA PRO A 59 7.22 -66.70 -4.07
C PRO A 59 7.50 -66.62 -5.57
N ASP A 60 7.93 -65.45 -6.06
CA ASP A 60 8.72 -65.40 -7.28
C ASP A 60 10.06 -64.73 -7.03
N THR A 61 11.08 -65.44 -7.48
CA THR A 61 12.49 -65.24 -7.14
C THR A 61 13.23 -64.58 -8.30
N ALA A 62 14.01 -63.56 -7.94
CA ALA A 62 15.31 -63.17 -8.51
C ALA A 62 15.33 -62.04 -9.59
N PRO A 63 16.50 -61.42 -9.85
CA PRO A 63 17.29 -60.64 -8.88
C PRO A 63 17.88 -59.34 -9.47
N GLY A 64 18.12 -58.36 -8.59
CA GLY A 64 19.28 -57.46 -8.67
C GLY A 64 19.13 -56.18 -9.48
N ASP A 65 18.92 -55.07 -8.79
CA ASP A 65 19.80 -53.92 -8.98
C ASP A 65 20.14 -53.31 -7.62
N THR A 66 21.39 -52.91 -7.48
CA THR A 66 22.07 -52.54 -6.24
C THR A 66 22.16 -51.03 -6.14
N GLY A 67 21.64 -50.42 -5.07
CA GLY A 67 22.07 -49.08 -4.68
C GLY A 67 21.06 -48.26 -3.89
N ASP A 68 20.73 -48.68 -2.67
CA ASP A 68 20.23 -47.76 -1.64
C ASP A 68 21.39 -47.28 -0.78
N THR A 69 21.57 -45.96 -0.71
CA THR A 69 21.71 -45.23 0.55
C THR A 69 21.14 -43.83 0.36
N ASN A 70 19.81 -43.72 0.39
CA ASN A 70 19.16 -42.46 0.73
C ASN A 70 18.78 -42.53 2.21
N PRO A 71 19.31 -41.66 3.08
CA PRO A 71 18.99 -41.65 4.51
C PRO A 71 17.99 -40.53 4.83
N ASP A 72 16.93 -40.35 4.05
CA ASP A 72 15.90 -39.37 4.34
C ASP A 72 14.52 -40.04 4.24
N ASP A 73 14.22 -40.89 5.23
CA ASP A 73 12.84 -41.09 5.66
C ASP A 73 12.78 -41.73 7.07
N ALA A 74 12.74 -40.86 8.08
CA ALA A 74 12.14 -41.14 9.39
C ALA A 74 12.21 -39.89 10.27
N GLY A 75 11.12 -39.13 10.35
CA GLY A 75 11.01 -38.06 11.35
C GLY A 75 9.81 -37.14 11.17
N ASP A 76 8.61 -37.72 11.18
CA ASP A 76 7.33 -37.04 11.42
C ASP A 76 7.39 -36.09 12.64
N THR A 77 7.42 -34.79 12.38
CA THR A 77 6.91 -33.74 13.24
C THR A 77 6.00 -32.85 12.41
N ASP A 78 4.83 -32.55 12.95
CA ASP A 78 3.86 -31.59 12.44
C ASP A 78 4.53 -30.22 12.20
N ASP A 79 5.07 -29.99 11.00
CA ASP A 79 5.56 -28.68 10.58
C ASP A 79 4.65 -28.21 9.44
N ALA A 80 3.93 -27.13 9.73
CA ALA A 80 3.34 -26.22 8.75
C ALA A 80 4.37 -25.92 7.64
N PRO A 81 3.96 -25.55 6.42
CA PRO A 81 4.92 -25.15 5.41
C PRO A 81 5.75 -24.00 5.99
N VAL A 82 7.02 -24.25 6.29
CA VAL A 82 7.99 -23.17 6.42
C VAL A 82 8.04 -22.57 5.03
N ASP A 83 7.39 -21.42 4.89
CA ASP A 83 7.59 -20.54 3.76
C ASP A 83 9.10 -20.44 3.49
N GLU A 84 9.56 -21.07 2.40
CA GLU A 84 10.97 -21.12 2.03
C GLU A 84 11.47 -19.75 1.53
N SER A 85 10.59 -18.74 1.45
CA SER A 85 10.90 -17.39 1.04
C SER A 85 11.01 -16.44 2.24
N CYS A 86 11.92 -15.46 2.14
CA CYS A 86 11.98 -14.39 3.11
C CYS A 86 10.96 -13.29 2.75
N PRO A 87 10.43 -12.55 3.73
CA PRO A 87 9.61 -11.39 3.47
C PRO A 87 10.30 -10.39 2.53
N SER A 88 9.52 -9.54 1.86
CA SER A 88 10.06 -8.49 0.98
C SER A 88 11.20 -7.72 1.67
N TYR A 89 12.20 -7.30 0.89
CA TYR A 89 13.42 -6.60 1.35
C TYR A 89 14.45 -7.44 2.12
N GLN A 90 14.24 -8.76 2.23
CA GLN A 90 15.16 -9.65 2.94
C GLN A 90 15.62 -10.81 2.06
N ASP A 91 16.87 -11.21 2.23
CA ASP A 91 17.42 -12.43 1.61
C ASP A 91 17.72 -13.49 2.65
N ARG A 92 17.60 -14.75 2.25
CA ARG A 92 17.92 -15.89 3.10
C ARG A 92 19.44 -16.09 3.20
N CYS A 93 20.03 -15.63 4.29
CA CYS A 93 21.45 -15.73 4.59
C CYS A 93 21.71 -16.73 5.71
N GLU A 94 22.37 -17.85 5.38
CA GLU A 94 22.72 -18.92 6.34
C GLU A 94 21.52 -19.49 7.13
N GLY A 95 20.30 -19.36 6.59
CA GLY A 95 19.06 -19.85 7.20
C GLY A 95 18.25 -18.78 7.94
N GLU A 96 18.75 -17.55 8.02
CA GLU A 96 18.06 -16.39 8.60
C GLU A 96 17.68 -15.40 7.49
N CYS A 97 16.58 -14.66 7.66
CA CYS A 97 16.23 -13.57 6.76
C CYS A 97 16.95 -12.30 7.20
N ILE A 98 17.75 -11.73 6.31
CA ILE A 98 18.57 -10.54 6.55
C ILE A 98 18.09 -9.41 5.64
N PRO A 99 17.86 -8.19 6.17
CA PRO A 99 17.48 -7.04 5.36
C PRO A 99 18.67 -6.52 4.54
N THR A 100 18.86 -7.09 3.35
CA THR A 100 19.98 -6.78 2.45
C THR A 100 19.88 -5.39 1.82
N SER A 101 18.74 -4.72 1.96
CA SER A 101 18.48 -3.38 1.41
C SER A 101 19.32 -2.27 2.08
N VAL A 102 19.72 -2.45 3.33
CA VAL A 102 20.48 -1.44 4.10
C VAL A 102 21.62 -2.01 4.93
N ASP A 103 21.81 -3.33 4.91
CA ASP A 103 22.89 -3.99 5.63
C ASP A 103 24.24 -3.80 4.91
N PRO A 104 25.22 -3.08 5.49
CA PRO A 104 26.52 -2.86 4.88
C PRO A 104 27.35 -4.15 4.70
N GLU A 105 27.03 -5.23 5.43
CA GLU A 105 27.70 -6.53 5.33
C GLU A 105 26.99 -7.49 4.36
N ASN A 106 25.77 -7.16 3.91
CA ASN A 106 24.93 -7.99 3.05
C ASN A 106 24.18 -7.17 1.98
N CYS A 107 24.84 -6.17 1.37
CA CYS A 107 24.17 -5.20 0.51
C CYS A 107 23.66 -5.80 -0.83
N GLY A 108 22.35 -5.95 -0.95
CA GLY A 108 21.69 -6.57 -2.11
C GLY A 108 21.91 -8.08 -2.22
N GLY A 109 22.44 -8.72 -1.18
CA GLY A 109 22.64 -10.16 -1.13
C GLY A 109 23.60 -10.59 -0.02
N CYS A 110 23.47 -11.84 0.39
CA CYS A 110 24.27 -12.41 1.48
C CYS A 110 25.79 -12.32 1.24
N GLY A 111 26.51 -11.72 2.19
CA GLY A 111 27.96 -11.54 2.15
C GLY A 111 28.46 -10.53 1.11
N VAL A 112 27.56 -9.75 0.49
CA VAL A 112 27.93 -8.68 -0.43
C VAL A 112 28.32 -7.44 0.38
N VAL A 113 29.60 -7.07 0.32
CA VAL A 113 30.12 -5.88 1.00
C VAL A 113 30.55 -4.86 -0.05
N CYS A 114 30.16 -3.60 0.14
CA CYS A 114 30.52 -2.53 -0.78
C CYS A 114 32.04 -2.27 -0.80
N GLU A 115 32.60 -2.10 -2.00
CA GLU A 115 34.03 -1.87 -2.19
C GLU A 115 34.40 -0.40 -1.92
N GLY A 116 35.62 -0.17 -1.44
CA GLY A 116 36.17 1.19 -1.32
C GLY A 116 35.47 2.04 -0.25
N SER A 117 34.84 3.13 -0.69
CA SER A 117 34.09 4.06 0.15
C SER A 117 32.60 4.04 -0.12
N ASP A 118 32.13 3.13 -0.97
CA ASP A 118 30.72 3.01 -1.32
C ASP A 118 29.91 2.57 -0.10
N VAL A 119 28.64 2.95 -0.08
CA VAL A 119 27.71 2.66 1.01
C VAL A 119 26.51 1.88 0.49
N CYS A 120 25.94 1.04 1.36
CA CYS A 120 24.70 0.33 1.06
C CYS A 120 23.50 1.27 1.14
N SER A 121 22.74 1.33 0.04
CA SER A 121 21.46 2.03 -0.02
C SER A 121 20.53 1.29 -0.97
N GLY A 122 19.35 0.90 -0.50
CA GLY A 122 18.35 0.20 -1.31
C GLY A 122 18.89 -1.08 -1.96
N GLY A 123 19.78 -1.82 -1.28
CA GLY A 123 20.34 -3.08 -1.78
C GLY A 123 21.38 -2.90 -2.88
N SER A 124 21.95 -1.71 -3.02
CA SER A 124 23.06 -1.46 -3.95
C SER A 124 24.16 -0.66 -3.29
N CYS A 125 25.39 -0.92 -3.73
CA CYS A 125 26.55 -0.12 -3.39
C CYS A 125 26.54 1.17 -4.22
N VAL A 126 26.39 2.30 -3.54
CA VAL A 126 26.33 3.64 -4.15
C VAL A 126 27.44 4.53 -3.59
N ASP A 127 27.80 5.57 -4.35
CA ASP A 127 28.72 6.60 -3.86
C ASP A 127 28.12 7.30 -2.62
N PRO A 128 28.92 7.68 -1.60
CA PRO A 128 28.46 8.41 -0.42
C PRO A 128 27.66 9.69 -0.70
N GLU A 129 27.92 10.36 -1.82
CA GLU A 129 27.19 11.58 -2.23
C GLU A 129 25.80 11.27 -2.82
N SER A 130 25.52 9.99 -3.11
CA SER A 130 24.27 9.51 -3.72
C SER A 130 23.24 8.98 -2.70
N CYS A 131 23.47 9.16 -1.40
CA CYS A 131 22.46 8.84 -0.40
C CYS A 131 21.16 9.62 -0.66
N PRO A 132 19.99 8.96 -0.69
CA PRO A 132 18.74 9.61 -1.05
C PRO A 132 18.31 10.61 0.04
N GLY A 133 17.70 11.73 -0.38
CA GLY A 133 17.14 12.73 0.52
C GLY A 133 18.16 13.36 1.47
N GLU A 134 17.87 13.32 2.78
CA GLU A 134 18.72 13.87 3.84
C GLU A 134 19.59 12.81 4.55
N LEU A 135 19.72 11.61 3.98
CA LEU A 135 20.55 10.55 4.56
C LEU A 135 22.05 10.87 4.45
N GLU A 136 22.82 10.46 5.46
CA GLU A 136 24.27 10.64 5.52
C GLU A 136 24.98 9.29 5.41
N ALA A 137 26.08 9.25 4.65
CA ALA A 137 26.91 8.07 4.52
C ALA A 137 27.65 7.77 5.85
N CYS A 138 27.13 6.83 6.64
CA CYS A 138 27.67 6.43 7.93
C CYS A 138 27.86 4.92 8.01
N GLY A 139 29.02 4.47 8.50
CA GLY A 139 29.23 3.06 8.84
C GLY A 139 29.14 2.07 7.67
N GLY A 140 29.19 2.54 6.41
CA GLY A 140 29.01 1.71 5.22
C GLY A 140 27.58 1.66 4.69
N ALA A 141 26.65 2.45 5.24
CA ALA A 141 25.27 2.57 4.77
C ALA A 141 24.82 4.04 4.69
N CYS A 142 23.73 4.29 3.97
CA CYS A 142 23.03 5.58 4.03
C CYS A 142 22.11 5.62 5.25
N VAL A 143 22.47 6.43 6.25
CA VAL A 143 21.85 6.45 7.58
C VAL A 143 21.15 7.78 7.83
N ASP A 144 19.98 7.73 8.45
CA ASP A 144 19.30 8.92 8.94
C ASP A 144 19.85 9.33 10.31
N THR A 145 20.80 10.26 10.33
CA THR A 145 21.40 10.73 11.58
C THR A 145 20.41 11.46 12.50
N SER A 146 19.19 11.75 12.06
CA SER A 146 18.17 12.33 12.92
C SER A 146 17.29 11.31 13.65
N LEU A 147 17.39 10.02 13.28
CA LEU A 147 16.53 8.93 13.78
C LEU A 147 17.31 7.70 14.26
N ASP A 148 18.52 7.52 13.76
CA ASP A 148 19.40 6.40 14.10
C ASP A 148 20.08 6.64 15.46
N SER A 149 19.88 5.70 16.39
CA SER A 149 20.41 5.78 17.75
C SER A 149 21.92 5.53 17.84
N ASP A 150 22.54 4.93 16.82
CA ASP A 150 23.99 4.72 16.70
C ASP A 150 24.69 5.87 15.95
N HIS A 151 23.94 6.72 15.26
CA HIS A 151 24.42 7.85 14.45
C HIS A 151 23.69 9.18 14.73
N CYS A 152 23.25 9.40 15.97
CA CYS A 152 22.36 10.49 16.34
C CYS A 152 23.01 11.89 16.33
N GLY A 153 22.62 12.72 15.37
CA GLY A 153 23.16 14.06 15.13
C GLY A 153 24.45 14.07 14.31
N GLY A 154 24.92 12.91 13.87
CA GLY A 154 26.09 12.73 13.00
C GLY A 154 26.70 11.33 13.13
N CYS A 155 27.51 10.94 12.14
CA CYS A 155 28.06 9.58 12.10
C CYS A 155 28.87 9.21 13.37
N GLY A 156 28.52 8.08 14.01
CA GLY A 156 29.23 7.51 15.15
C GLY A 156 28.90 8.17 16.49
N ILE A 157 27.86 8.99 16.55
CA ILE A 157 27.32 9.58 17.78
C ILE A 157 26.21 8.66 18.31
N THR A 158 26.59 7.71 19.17
CA THR A 158 25.63 6.76 19.77
C THR A 158 24.93 7.36 20.99
N CYS A 159 23.63 7.09 21.13
CA CYS A 159 22.86 7.42 22.33
C CYS A 159 23.17 6.48 23.50
N ASP A 160 23.08 6.99 24.73
CA ASP A 160 23.32 6.18 25.92
C ASP A 160 22.20 5.14 26.12
N ALA A 161 22.45 4.10 26.90
CA ALA A 161 21.44 3.07 27.18
C ALA A 161 20.16 3.68 27.79
N GLY A 162 19.00 3.38 27.18
CA GLY A 162 17.70 3.95 27.56
C GLY A 162 17.38 5.28 26.85
N GLU A 163 18.27 5.75 25.99
CA GLU A 163 18.03 6.87 25.07
C GLU A 163 17.93 6.37 23.63
N GLY A 164 17.32 7.18 22.78
CA GLY A 164 17.28 6.97 21.34
C GLY A 164 17.17 8.30 20.61
N CYS A 165 17.36 8.26 19.29
CA CYS A 165 17.47 9.48 18.52
C CYS A 165 16.11 10.10 18.19
N VAL A 166 15.96 11.39 18.50
CA VAL A 166 14.81 12.22 18.15
C VAL A 166 15.30 13.54 17.58
N ALA A 167 15.09 13.75 16.28
CA ALA A 167 15.51 14.94 15.55
C ALA A 167 17.01 15.26 15.76
N GLY A 168 17.86 14.24 15.69
CA GLY A 168 19.32 14.37 15.82
C GLY A 168 19.81 14.66 17.23
N THR A 169 18.98 14.43 18.25
CA THR A 169 19.36 14.53 19.66
C THR A 169 18.93 13.28 20.41
N CYS A 170 19.83 12.72 21.22
CA CYS A 170 19.48 11.63 22.12
C CYS A 170 18.47 12.09 23.16
N ARG A 171 17.37 11.35 23.28
CA ARG A 171 16.26 11.58 24.21
C ARG A 171 15.91 10.28 24.90
N GLU A 172 15.31 10.40 26.08
CA GLU A 172 14.79 9.25 26.83
C GLU A 172 13.73 8.49 25.98
N VAL A 173 13.89 7.18 25.90
CA VAL A 173 12.92 6.28 25.26
C VAL A 173 11.86 5.89 26.28
N ILE A 174 10.60 5.86 25.86
CA ILE A 174 9.56 5.21 26.66
C ILE A 174 9.80 3.71 26.55
N ALA A 175 10.44 3.11 27.56
CA ALA A 175 10.76 1.69 27.59
C ALA A 175 9.50 0.85 27.83
N LEU A 176 9.01 0.22 26.77
CA LEU A 176 7.75 -0.54 26.71
C LEU A 176 8.08 -2.03 26.53
N GLU A 177 8.41 -2.74 27.62
CA GLU A 177 8.85 -4.15 27.51
C GLU A 177 8.33 -5.05 28.65
N PRO A 178 8.10 -6.35 28.38
CA PRO A 178 8.34 -7.03 27.10
C PRO A 178 7.19 -6.92 26.10
N GLY A 179 7.50 -6.98 24.80
CA GLY A 179 6.52 -7.14 23.72
C GLY A 179 5.58 -8.36 23.86
N PRO A 180 4.50 -8.45 23.06
CA PRO A 180 3.60 -9.61 23.03
C PRO A 180 4.29 -10.95 22.85
N ALA A 181 3.74 -12.00 23.48
CA ALA A 181 4.30 -13.35 23.41
C ALA A 181 4.26 -13.95 22.00
N SER A 182 3.43 -13.40 21.11
CA SER A 182 3.33 -13.75 19.69
C SER A 182 4.45 -13.15 18.83
N CYS A 183 5.29 -12.26 19.37
CA CYS A 183 6.39 -11.63 18.65
C CYS A 183 7.63 -12.54 18.58
N GLU A 184 7.53 -13.66 17.87
CA GLU A 184 8.73 -14.39 17.42
C GLU A 184 9.25 -13.76 16.12
N GLY A 185 10.53 -13.40 16.07
CA GLY A 185 11.11 -12.62 14.98
C GLY A 185 10.42 -11.26 14.84
N VAL A 186 9.95 -10.94 13.64
CA VAL A 186 9.22 -9.69 13.35
C VAL A 186 7.74 -9.75 13.76
N GLY A 187 7.23 -10.92 14.20
CA GLY A 187 5.84 -11.11 14.59
C GLY A 187 4.88 -11.42 13.44
N PRO A 188 3.62 -11.75 13.75
CA PRO A 188 2.61 -12.08 12.73
C PRO A 188 2.27 -10.87 11.86
N VAL A 189 1.78 -11.14 10.66
CA VAL A 189 1.19 -10.10 9.81
C VAL A 189 -0.07 -9.50 10.45
N ILE A 190 -0.47 -8.33 9.96
CA ILE A 190 -1.64 -7.61 10.48
C ILE A 190 -2.89 -8.08 9.73
N ASP A 191 -3.73 -8.84 10.43
CA ASP A 191 -4.98 -9.39 9.91
C ASP A 191 -6.22 -8.63 10.41
N PHE A 192 -7.28 -8.70 9.60
CA PHE A 192 -8.61 -8.18 9.84
C PHE A 192 -9.66 -9.30 9.78
N GLU A 193 -10.48 -9.38 10.81
CA GLU A 193 -11.63 -10.28 10.85
C GLU A 193 -12.80 -9.73 10.01
N PRO A 194 -13.66 -10.60 9.45
CA PRO A 194 -14.87 -10.18 8.75
C PRO A 194 -15.71 -9.18 9.57
N GLY A 195 -16.04 -8.05 8.94
CA GLY A 195 -16.81 -6.97 9.57
C GLY A 195 -16.00 -5.97 10.40
N GLN A 196 -14.67 -6.02 10.37
CA GLN A 196 -13.80 -4.99 10.98
C GLN A 196 -13.63 -3.72 10.14
N GLY A 197 -14.29 -3.61 8.99
CA GLY A 197 -14.25 -2.40 8.15
C GLY A 197 -13.14 -2.38 7.10
N SER A 198 -12.31 -3.42 7.05
CA SER A 198 -11.40 -3.67 5.93
C SER A 198 -12.12 -4.50 4.86
N PRO A 199 -11.95 -4.17 3.56
CA PRO A 199 -12.39 -5.01 2.45
C PRO A 199 -11.49 -6.23 2.19
N GLN A 200 -10.33 -6.29 2.86
CA GLN A 200 -9.34 -7.38 2.74
C GLN A 200 -9.05 -7.98 4.10
N ALA A 201 -8.70 -9.27 4.15
CA ALA A 201 -8.41 -9.98 5.38
C ALA A 201 -7.03 -9.65 5.97
N CYS A 202 -6.10 -9.13 5.18
CA CYS A 202 -4.74 -8.80 5.62
C CYS A 202 -4.32 -7.40 5.16
N ALA A 203 -3.46 -6.75 5.95
CA ALA A 203 -2.95 -5.41 5.65
C ALA A 203 -2.05 -5.36 4.40
N GLY A 204 -1.34 -6.47 4.10
CA GLY A 204 -0.59 -6.64 2.86
C GLY A 204 -1.51 -6.52 1.64
N ASP A 205 -2.53 -7.38 1.56
CA ASP A 205 -3.50 -7.38 0.47
C ASP A 205 -4.25 -6.05 0.37
N LEU A 206 -4.65 -5.48 1.52
CA LEU A 206 -5.26 -4.15 1.55
C LEU A 206 -4.38 -3.11 0.86
N ALA A 207 -3.07 -3.15 1.10
CA ALA A 207 -2.12 -2.22 0.52
C ALA A 207 -1.98 -2.42 -1.00
N GLU A 208 -1.83 -3.67 -1.46
CA GLU A 208 -1.70 -4.00 -2.88
C GLU A 208 -2.90 -3.48 -3.68
N TYR A 209 -4.11 -3.72 -3.20
CA TYR A 209 -5.33 -3.27 -3.85
C TYR A 209 -5.49 -1.74 -3.81
N THR A 210 -5.12 -1.10 -2.70
CA THR A 210 -5.33 0.34 -2.46
C THR A 210 -4.33 1.21 -3.24
N PHE A 211 -3.07 0.79 -3.30
CA PHE A 211 -1.94 1.63 -3.71
C PHE A 211 -1.34 1.24 -5.06
N ARG A 212 -2.17 0.95 -6.05
CA ARG A 212 -1.75 0.61 -7.43
C ARG A 212 -1.16 1.78 -8.24
N TRP A 213 -1.33 3.00 -7.76
CA TRP A 213 -0.94 4.23 -8.45
C TRP A 213 0.03 5.05 -7.59
N GLY A 214 0.96 5.77 -8.23
CA GLY A 214 1.75 6.79 -7.52
C GLY A 214 0.84 7.88 -6.97
N LEU A 215 -0.17 8.29 -7.75
CA LEU A 215 -1.25 9.15 -7.28
C LEU A 215 -2.59 8.63 -7.77
N CYS A 216 -3.48 8.31 -6.83
CA CYS A 216 -4.88 8.01 -7.07
C CYS A 216 -5.77 9.09 -6.44
N SER A 217 -6.73 9.61 -7.20
CA SER A 217 -7.78 10.49 -6.67
C SER A 217 -9.19 10.07 -7.08
N CYS A 218 -10.08 9.95 -6.11
CA CYS A 218 -11.51 9.64 -6.34
C CYS A 218 -12.30 10.78 -7.00
N ASP A 219 -11.77 11.99 -7.00
CA ASP A 219 -12.33 13.17 -7.65
C ASP A 219 -11.19 13.84 -8.44
N ASP A 220 -11.12 15.17 -8.46
CA ASP A 220 -10.17 15.91 -9.26
C ASP A 220 -8.74 15.86 -8.71
N VAL A 221 -7.77 15.77 -9.63
CA VAL A 221 -6.37 16.10 -9.39
C VAL A 221 -6.09 17.52 -9.88
N VAL A 222 -5.73 18.40 -8.96
CA VAL A 222 -5.46 19.82 -9.25
C VAL A 222 -4.06 20.22 -8.82
N THR A 223 -3.20 20.59 -9.78
CA THR A 223 -1.81 21.00 -9.51
C THR A 223 -1.45 22.34 -10.14
N ASN A 224 -0.60 23.13 -9.46
CA ASN A 224 -0.31 24.49 -9.90
C ASN A 224 1.10 24.72 -10.45
N VAL A 225 2.17 24.25 -9.80
CA VAL A 225 3.55 24.46 -10.27
C VAL A 225 4.02 23.33 -11.18
N GLY A 226 3.84 22.08 -10.75
CA GLY A 226 4.21 20.90 -11.50
C GLY A 226 3.77 19.63 -10.79
N LEU A 227 3.52 18.58 -11.57
CA LEU A 227 3.29 17.23 -11.09
C LEU A 227 4.29 16.33 -11.79
N MET A 228 5.21 15.73 -11.04
CA MET A 228 6.14 14.71 -11.51
C MET A 228 5.79 13.40 -10.80
N VAL A 229 5.54 12.35 -11.57
CA VAL A 229 5.34 11.00 -11.05
C VAL A 229 6.21 10.04 -11.84
N ASP A 230 7.21 9.48 -11.19
CA ASP A 230 8.01 8.38 -11.72
C ASP A 230 7.86 7.15 -10.82
N ALA A 231 8.59 6.07 -11.13
CA ALA A 231 8.56 4.87 -10.31
C ALA A 231 9.94 4.23 -10.17
N TYR A 232 10.06 3.42 -9.13
CA TYR A 232 11.17 2.51 -8.92
C TYR A 232 10.63 1.25 -8.23
N ASP A 233 11.53 0.36 -7.85
CA ASP A 233 11.21 -0.77 -6.97
C ASP A 233 12.32 -0.85 -5.93
N SER A 234 11.96 -0.48 -4.71
CA SER A 234 12.88 -0.37 -3.60
C SER A 234 13.36 -1.73 -3.08
N SER A 235 12.69 -2.84 -3.42
CA SER A 235 13.14 -4.17 -3.01
C SER A 235 14.29 -4.68 -3.87
N VAL A 236 14.54 -4.06 -5.02
CA VAL A 236 15.59 -4.48 -5.98
C VAL A 236 16.70 -3.46 -6.18
N GLY A 237 16.53 -2.23 -5.69
CA GLY A 237 17.50 -1.17 -5.91
C GLY A 237 17.12 0.18 -5.30
N PRO A 238 18.08 1.11 -5.15
CA PRO A 238 17.80 2.47 -4.76
C PRO A 238 17.04 3.22 -5.86
N TYR A 239 16.34 4.27 -5.44
CA TYR A 239 15.66 5.16 -6.37
C TYR A 239 16.62 5.77 -7.40
N THR A 240 16.21 5.72 -8.67
CA THR A 240 16.84 6.41 -9.78
C THR A 240 15.79 7.31 -10.45
N PRO A 241 16.04 8.63 -10.59
CA PRO A 241 15.07 9.54 -11.19
C PRO A 241 14.64 9.16 -12.61
N GLY A 242 13.34 9.26 -12.86
CA GLY A 242 12.72 9.03 -14.16
C GLY A 242 12.46 7.56 -14.50
N GLY A 243 12.50 6.65 -13.51
CA GLY A 243 12.16 5.24 -13.73
C GLY A 243 10.72 5.06 -14.25
N PRO A 244 10.47 4.07 -15.13
CA PRO A 244 9.18 3.89 -15.78
C PRO A 244 8.11 3.31 -14.84
N GLY A 245 6.85 3.68 -15.04
CA GLY A 245 5.71 3.07 -14.32
C GLY A 245 5.07 3.94 -13.25
N GLY A 246 5.52 5.19 -13.06
CA GLY A 246 4.89 6.13 -12.15
C GLY A 246 3.58 6.64 -12.72
N GLY A 247 2.46 5.99 -12.37
CA GLY A 247 1.14 6.31 -12.91
C GLY A 247 0.34 7.31 -12.08
N VAL A 248 -0.59 8.01 -12.75
CA VAL A 248 -1.59 8.88 -12.11
C VAL A 248 -2.98 8.46 -12.55
N GLY A 249 -3.85 8.17 -11.58
CA GLY A 249 -5.25 7.84 -11.76
C GLY A 249 -6.17 8.88 -11.11
N THR A 250 -7.22 9.29 -11.82
CA THR A 250 -8.30 10.14 -11.27
C THR A 250 -9.66 9.70 -11.82
N ASN A 251 -10.64 9.54 -10.92
CA ASN A 251 -12.04 9.30 -11.31
C ASN A 251 -12.74 10.62 -11.72
N GLY A 252 -12.17 11.76 -11.33
CA GLY A 252 -12.56 13.09 -11.78
C GLY A 252 -11.70 13.59 -12.95
N SER A 253 -11.34 14.86 -12.92
CA SER A 253 -10.57 15.53 -13.96
C SER A 253 -9.13 15.82 -13.55
N GLN A 254 -8.25 15.90 -14.55
CA GLN A 254 -6.89 16.40 -14.37
C GLN A 254 -6.82 17.86 -14.76
N ARG A 255 -6.51 18.75 -13.80
CA ARG A 255 -6.30 20.18 -14.05
C ARG A 255 -4.93 20.62 -13.57
N ALA A 256 -4.09 21.12 -14.48
CA ALA A 256 -2.75 21.55 -14.13
C ALA A 256 -2.37 22.91 -14.74
N ASN A 257 -1.87 23.82 -13.91
CA ASN A 257 -1.20 25.03 -14.39
C ASN A 257 0.27 24.80 -14.74
N GLY A 258 0.88 23.78 -14.14
CA GLY A 258 2.26 23.33 -14.37
C GLY A 258 2.39 22.29 -15.46
N LEU A 259 3.61 21.79 -15.65
CA LEU A 259 3.85 20.58 -16.45
C LEU A 259 3.35 19.35 -15.66
N VAL A 260 2.69 18.43 -16.36
CA VAL A 260 2.38 17.08 -15.86
C VAL A 260 3.36 16.12 -16.51
N ASP A 261 4.28 15.57 -15.74
CA ASP A 261 5.29 14.61 -16.17
C ASP A 261 5.05 13.28 -15.44
N VAL A 262 4.66 12.26 -16.18
CA VAL A 262 4.20 10.97 -15.66
C VAL A 262 4.92 9.89 -16.44
N THR A 263 5.82 9.14 -15.83
CA THR A 263 6.57 8.08 -16.56
C THR A 263 5.71 6.83 -16.80
N GLY A 264 4.62 6.69 -16.05
CA GLY A 264 3.61 5.66 -16.20
C GLY A 264 2.44 6.09 -17.09
N SER A 265 1.27 5.54 -16.80
CA SER A 265 0.03 5.89 -17.48
C SER A 265 -0.67 7.06 -16.79
N LEU A 266 -1.30 7.94 -17.57
CA LEU A 266 -2.22 8.96 -17.07
C LEU A 266 -3.66 8.50 -17.37
N TRP A 267 -4.45 8.29 -16.32
CA TRP A 267 -5.82 7.81 -16.41
C TRP A 267 -6.79 8.81 -15.81
N VAL A 268 -7.66 9.36 -16.67
CA VAL A 268 -8.65 10.37 -16.29
C VAL A 268 -10.04 9.89 -16.68
N ALA A 269 -10.81 9.37 -15.73
CA ALA A 269 -12.13 8.80 -15.99
C ALA A 269 -13.22 9.88 -16.16
N GLY A 270 -13.07 11.00 -15.45
CA GLY A 270 -14.09 12.04 -15.42
C GLY A 270 -14.35 12.67 -16.78
N SER A 271 -15.63 12.91 -17.07
CA SER A 271 -16.08 13.47 -18.35
C SER A 271 -15.60 14.90 -18.64
N GLU A 272 -15.10 15.62 -17.64
CA GLU A 272 -14.44 16.92 -17.84
C GLU A 272 -13.04 16.79 -18.47
N GLY A 273 -12.45 15.59 -18.41
CA GLY A 273 -11.20 15.24 -19.06
C GLY A 273 -9.99 16.00 -18.53
N ILE A 274 -9.12 16.40 -19.44
CA ILE A 274 -7.80 16.97 -19.13
C ILE A 274 -7.74 18.45 -19.51
N ASN A 275 -7.34 19.28 -18.55
CA ASN A 275 -7.12 20.72 -18.75
C ASN A 275 -5.70 21.12 -18.31
N LEU A 276 -4.84 21.49 -19.27
CA LEU A 276 -3.43 21.78 -19.02
C LEU A 276 -3.07 23.19 -19.51
N ASN A 277 -2.29 23.91 -18.73
CA ASN A 277 -1.80 25.25 -19.10
C ASN A 277 -0.39 25.25 -19.72
N ILE A 278 0.44 24.24 -19.43
CA ILE A 278 1.83 24.15 -19.95
C ILE A 278 2.03 22.96 -20.88
N GLY A 279 1.45 21.78 -20.56
CA GLY A 279 1.61 20.57 -21.35
C GLY A 279 1.67 19.33 -20.47
N ALA A 280 1.87 18.16 -21.10
CA ALA A 280 2.12 16.91 -20.40
C ALA A 280 3.08 16.00 -21.15
N GLU A 281 3.90 15.27 -20.40
CA GLU A 281 4.73 14.18 -20.87
C GLU A 281 4.24 12.89 -20.18
N ILE A 282 3.75 11.93 -20.96
CA ILE A 282 3.17 10.69 -20.47
C ILE A 282 4.00 9.55 -21.07
N GLY A 283 4.72 8.82 -20.22
CA GLY A 283 5.67 7.78 -20.62
C GLY A 283 5.01 6.54 -21.19
N GLN A 284 3.81 6.18 -20.70
CA GLN A 284 3.05 5.02 -21.16
C GLN A 284 1.74 5.44 -21.84
N ARG A 285 0.59 4.94 -21.35
CA ARG A 285 -0.71 5.10 -21.98
C ARG A 285 -1.45 6.33 -21.45
N LEU A 286 -2.31 6.89 -22.29
CA LEU A 286 -3.23 7.94 -21.92
C LEU A 286 -4.67 7.41 -22.01
N TYR A 287 -5.44 7.54 -20.92
CA TYR A 287 -6.87 7.32 -20.91
C TYR A 287 -7.59 8.61 -20.54
N ASN A 288 -8.53 9.05 -21.37
CA ASN A 288 -9.29 10.28 -21.16
C ASN A 288 -10.78 10.05 -21.43
N GLY A 289 -11.58 10.09 -20.37
CA GLY A 289 -13.03 9.90 -20.39
C GLY A 289 -13.82 11.11 -20.91
N GLY A 290 -13.18 12.27 -21.03
CA GLY A 290 -13.78 13.52 -21.50
C GLY A 290 -13.31 13.97 -22.88
N ASP A 291 -13.72 15.18 -23.26
CA ASP A 291 -13.12 15.91 -24.38
C ASP A 291 -11.69 16.36 -24.02
N PHE A 292 -10.85 16.54 -25.03
CA PHE A 292 -9.47 17.00 -24.87
C PHE A 292 -9.28 18.36 -25.54
N TYR A 293 -9.41 19.42 -24.75
CA TYR A 293 -9.24 20.82 -25.18
C TYR A 293 -7.93 21.39 -24.66
N ASN A 294 -6.80 20.98 -25.23
CA ASN A 294 -5.49 21.44 -24.77
C ASN A 294 -4.73 22.19 -25.86
N ASN A 295 -4.36 23.42 -25.60
CA ASN A 295 -3.57 24.24 -26.52
C ASN A 295 -2.07 24.15 -26.28
N ASN A 296 -1.63 23.14 -25.53
CA ASN A 296 -0.26 22.93 -25.12
C ASN A 296 0.31 21.60 -25.63
N PRO A 297 1.65 21.46 -25.74
CA PRO A 297 2.27 20.23 -26.21
C PRO A 297 1.93 19.06 -25.27
N VAL A 298 1.56 17.92 -25.85
CA VAL A 298 1.41 16.66 -25.11
C VAL A 298 2.09 15.54 -25.87
N SER A 299 2.87 14.74 -25.17
CA SER A 299 3.44 13.50 -25.69
C SER A 299 2.96 12.31 -24.87
N VAL A 300 2.58 11.24 -25.56
CA VAL A 300 2.20 9.94 -25.00
C VAL A 300 3.15 8.91 -25.59
N GLY A 301 3.80 8.09 -24.77
CA GLY A 301 4.80 7.12 -25.22
C GLY A 301 4.18 5.91 -25.91
N GLU A 302 3.00 5.47 -25.45
CA GLU A 302 2.28 4.30 -25.97
C GLU A 302 0.92 4.70 -26.60
N ASP A 303 -0.11 3.90 -26.34
CA ASP A 303 -1.45 4.05 -26.89
C ASP A 303 -2.25 5.12 -26.13
N ALA A 304 -3.18 5.75 -26.84
CA ALA A 304 -4.13 6.68 -26.27
C ALA A 304 -5.57 6.20 -26.47
N PHE A 305 -6.39 6.31 -25.44
CA PHE A 305 -7.80 5.96 -25.40
C PHE A 305 -8.62 7.21 -25.06
N MET A 306 -9.24 7.80 -26.07
CA MET A 306 -9.91 9.11 -25.94
C MET A 306 -11.41 8.93 -26.21
N VAL A 307 -12.24 9.24 -25.23
CA VAL A 307 -13.71 9.12 -25.36
C VAL A 307 -14.31 10.33 -26.09
N GLY A 308 -13.78 11.54 -25.86
CA GLY A 308 -14.29 12.79 -26.44
C GLY A 308 -13.48 13.32 -27.64
N ASP A 309 -13.90 14.47 -28.14
CA ASP A 309 -13.25 15.17 -29.26
C ASP A 309 -11.85 15.66 -28.87
N ILE A 310 -10.91 15.66 -29.82
CA ILE A 310 -9.52 16.10 -29.62
C ILE A 310 -9.29 17.41 -30.36
N ASP A 311 -9.31 18.53 -29.63
CA ASP A 311 -9.07 19.87 -30.16
C ASP A 311 -7.82 20.49 -29.52
N THR A 312 -6.84 20.83 -30.37
CA THR A 312 -5.53 21.29 -29.92
C THR A 312 -4.89 22.25 -30.89
N ASN A 313 -4.48 23.43 -30.41
CA ASN A 313 -3.72 24.39 -31.23
C ASN A 313 -2.22 24.07 -31.32
N LEU A 314 -1.65 23.38 -30.33
CA LEU A 314 -0.28 22.87 -30.36
C LEU A 314 -0.29 21.36 -30.72
N GLY A 315 0.89 20.74 -30.82
CA GLY A 315 0.98 19.34 -31.27
C GLY A 315 0.70 18.35 -30.14
N VAL A 316 -0.12 17.33 -30.43
CA VAL A 316 -0.27 16.13 -29.59
C VAL A 316 0.41 14.97 -30.31
N THR A 317 1.36 14.33 -29.66
CA THR A 317 2.14 13.23 -30.23
C THR A 317 1.86 11.95 -29.45
N ILE A 318 1.20 11.00 -30.10
CA ILE A 318 0.94 9.67 -29.55
C ILE A 318 1.93 8.71 -30.20
N GLY A 319 2.72 8.07 -29.36
CA GLY A 319 3.76 7.14 -29.76
C GLY A 319 3.21 5.84 -30.34
N GLY A 320 2.02 5.40 -29.89
CA GLY A 320 1.32 4.20 -30.34
C GLY A 320 0.03 4.46 -31.10
N ASP A 321 -0.97 3.62 -30.84
CA ASP A 321 -2.29 3.68 -31.49
C ASP A 321 -3.20 4.71 -30.82
N LEU A 322 -3.99 5.41 -31.64
CA LEU A 322 -5.08 6.26 -31.16
C LEU A 322 -6.40 5.49 -31.26
N ASN A 323 -7.02 5.23 -30.12
CA ASN A 323 -8.31 4.55 -30.00
C ASN A 323 -9.40 5.58 -29.67
N VAL A 324 -10.41 5.68 -30.52
CA VAL A 324 -11.51 6.66 -30.39
C VAL A 324 -12.87 6.07 -30.80
N PRO A 325 -13.99 6.59 -30.27
CA PRO A 325 -15.32 6.35 -30.83
C PRO A 325 -15.41 6.74 -32.30
N ALA A 326 -16.24 6.02 -33.05
CA ALA A 326 -16.48 6.32 -34.46
C ALA A 326 -17.07 7.73 -34.63
N GLY A 327 -16.46 8.55 -35.49
CA GLY A 327 -16.91 9.92 -35.76
C GLY A 327 -16.36 10.99 -34.82
N THR A 328 -15.41 10.64 -33.95
CA THR A 328 -14.66 11.59 -33.12
C THR A 328 -13.94 12.62 -33.98
N SER A 329 -14.02 13.90 -33.59
CA SER A 329 -13.32 14.99 -34.26
C SER A 329 -11.87 15.01 -33.79
N ILE A 330 -10.92 14.75 -34.69
CA ILE A 330 -9.48 14.77 -34.40
C ILE A 330 -8.83 15.97 -35.10
N HIS A 331 -8.23 16.86 -34.32
CA HIS A 331 -7.51 18.02 -34.88
C HIS A 331 -6.28 17.58 -35.71
N PRO A 332 -5.94 18.26 -36.83
CA PRO A 332 -4.82 17.87 -37.71
C PRO A 332 -3.42 17.89 -37.09
N ASN A 333 -3.26 18.50 -35.92
CA ASN A 333 -1.97 18.54 -35.20
C ASN A 333 -1.74 17.33 -34.29
N VAL A 334 -2.68 16.38 -34.26
CA VAL A 334 -2.53 15.12 -33.54
C VAL A 334 -1.79 14.13 -34.44
N THR A 335 -0.75 13.49 -33.91
CA THR A 335 0.02 12.45 -34.60
C THR A 335 -0.06 11.14 -33.82
N TYR A 336 -0.15 10.01 -34.53
CA TYR A 336 -0.32 8.67 -33.99
C TYR A 336 0.17 7.63 -35.02
N GLN A 337 0.42 6.38 -34.61
CA GLN A 337 0.83 5.31 -35.53
C GLN A 337 -0.34 4.79 -36.36
N SER A 338 -1.42 4.40 -35.69
CA SER A 338 -2.64 3.95 -36.35
C SER A 338 -3.87 4.50 -35.63
N LEU A 339 -5.00 4.56 -36.36
CA LEU A 339 -6.28 5.02 -35.84
C LEU A 339 -7.23 3.83 -35.75
N ASN A 340 -7.68 3.54 -34.54
CA ASN A 340 -8.65 2.50 -34.24
C ASN A 340 -9.98 3.15 -33.87
N GLU A 341 -10.94 3.09 -34.79
CA GLU A 341 -12.31 3.56 -34.53
C GLU A 341 -13.17 2.41 -33.99
N GLY A 342 -13.66 2.54 -32.77
CA GLY A 342 -14.46 1.52 -32.09
C GLY A 342 -15.03 2.02 -30.76
N PRO A 343 -15.84 1.22 -30.04
CA PRO A 343 -16.24 1.57 -28.69
C PRO A 343 -15.01 1.76 -27.80
N VAL A 344 -14.93 2.91 -27.13
CA VAL A 344 -13.91 3.22 -26.12
C VAL A 344 -14.63 3.67 -24.87
N SER A 345 -14.27 3.08 -23.73
CA SER A 345 -14.73 3.47 -22.41
C SER A 345 -13.53 3.57 -21.48
N VAL A 346 -13.52 4.60 -20.65
CA VAL A 346 -12.54 4.79 -19.59
C VAL A 346 -13.31 4.67 -18.29
N GLY A 347 -13.12 3.55 -17.59
CA GLY A 347 -13.72 3.31 -16.27
C GLY A 347 -12.98 4.06 -15.17
N ASP A 348 -13.46 3.93 -13.94
CA ASP A 348 -12.80 4.53 -12.78
C ASP A 348 -11.39 3.95 -12.59
N ALA A 349 -10.44 4.82 -12.26
CA ALA A 349 -9.05 4.47 -12.02
C ALA A 349 -8.82 3.98 -10.58
N CYS A 350 -9.49 4.64 -9.64
CA CYS A 350 -9.31 4.49 -8.20
C CYS A 350 -10.50 3.73 -7.62
N SER A 351 -10.19 2.66 -6.88
CA SER A 351 -11.15 1.91 -6.06
C SER A 351 -11.30 2.57 -4.67
N TYR A 352 -12.24 2.09 -3.84
CA TYR A 352 -12.42 2.57 -2.45
C TYR A 352 -12.79 4.05 -2.35
N CYS A 353 -13.58 4.51 -3.30
CA CYS A 353 -13.96 5.91 -3.49
C CYS A 353 -15.42 6.20 -3.13
N GLU A 354 -16.28 5.19 -3.23
CA GLU A 354 -17.71 5.28 -2.94
C GLU A 354 -17.95 5.05 -1.43
N GLU A 355 -19.08 5.55 -0.93
CA GLU A 355 -19.39 5.44 0.50
C GLU A 355 -19.52 3.98 0.96
N ASP A 356 -19.98 3.11 0.08
CA ASP A 356 -20.26 1.69 0.35
C ASP A 356 -19.04 0.78 0.14
N ASP A 357 -17.99 1.23 -0.57
CA ASP A 357 -16.80 0.41 -0.88
C ASP A 357 -15.51 0.91 -0.19
N ARG A 358 -15.50 2.15 0.34
CA ARG A 358 -14.33 2.70 1.02
C ARG A 358 -13.88 1.86 2.21
N ILE A 359 -12.60 1.96 2.55
CA ILE A 359 -12.03 1.39 3.77
C ILE A 359 -12.66 2.11 4.97
N ASP A 360 -13.39 1.39 5.82
CA ASP A 360 -13.97 1.97 7.04
C ASP A 360 -12.91 2.02 8.16
N VAL A 361 -11.99 2.97 8.02
CA VAL A 361 -10.89 3.21 8.97
C VAL A 361 -11.43 3.42 10.39
N ALA A 362 -12.60 4.06 10.54
CA ALA A 362 -13.20 4.27 11.84
C ALA A 362 -13.67 2.96 12.48
N ALA A 363 -14.25 2.04 11.70
CA ALA A 363 -14.58 0.69 12.18
C ALA A 363 -13.33 -0.13 12.51
N ILE A 364 -12.27 -0.05 11.69
CA ILE A 364 -10.98 -0.71 11.94
C ILE A 364 -10.43 -0.27 13.30
N VAL A 365 -10.31 1.04 13.52
CA VAL A 365 -9.83 1.61 14.79
C VAL A 365 -10.75 1.23 15.96
N ALA A 366 -12.07 1.30 15.78
CA ALA A 366 -13.03 0.97 16.82
C ALA A 366 -12.94 -0.51 17.25
N SER A 367 -12.65 -1.41 16.32
CA SER A 367 -12.52 -2.86 16.59
C SER A 367 -11.35 -3.18 17.54
N ARG A 368 -10.34 -2.30 17.60
CA ARG A 368 -9.12 -2.47 18.40
C ARG A 368 -9.08 -1.65 19.68
N ARG A 369 -10.13 -0.85 19.97
CA ARG A 369 -10.21 -0.03 21.19
C ARG A 369 -10.06 -0.85 22.48
N ASP A 370 -10.75 -2.00 22.55
CA ASP A 370 -10.79 -2.85 23.73
C ASP A 370 -9.97 -4.16 23.56
N VAL A 371 -9.50 -4.44 22.34
CA VAL A 371 -8.74 -5.65 21.96
C VAL A 371 -7.45 -5.22 21.27
N ASN A 372 -6.45 -4.89 22.09
CA ASN A 372 -5.12 -4.46 21.68
C ASN A 372 -4.06 -4.93 22.69
N ASP A 373 -2.80 -4.72 22.32
CA ASP A 373 -1.61 -5.15 23.04
C ASP A 373 -1.05 -4.09 24.00
N ASN A 374 -1.73 -2.94 24.17
CA ASN A 374 -1.23 -1.86 25.02
C ASN A 374 -0.89 -2.33 26.44
N ALA A 375 -1.78 -3.13 27.04
CA ALA A 375 -1.60 -3.61 28.41
C ALA A 375 -0.38 -4.52 28.57
N THR A 376 0.03 -5.20 27.50
CA THR A 376 1.19 -6.08 27.47
C THR A 376 2.48 -5.30 27.67
N ILE A 377 2.60 -4.16 26.98
CA ILE A 377 3.79 -3.32 27.00
C ILE A 377 3.69 -2.12 27.96
N GLY A 378 2.53 -1.92 28.59
CA GLY A 378 2.27 -0.80 29.49
C GLY A 378 2.04 0.54 28.78
N LEU A 379 1.55 0.52 27.54
CA LEU A 379 1.25 1.71 26.74
C LEU A 379 -0.05 2.38 27.22
N GLU A 380 0.04 3.60 27.73
CA GLU A 380 -1.15 4.41 28.04
C GLU A 380 -1.72 5.03 26.75
N PRO A 381 -3.03 4.93 26.47
CA PRO A 381 -3.62 5.46 25.24
C PRO A 381 -3.39 6.97 25.02
N ASP A 382 -3.25 7.75 26.10
CA ASP A 382 -3.06 9.20 26.09
C ASP A 382 -1.59 9.62 26.18
N VAL A 383 -0.63 8.69 26.04
CA VAL A 383 0.81 8.98 26.24
C VAL A 383 1.37 10.07 25.32
N LEU A 384 0.79 10.26 24.13
CA LEU A 384 1.19 11.28 23.17
C LEU A 384 0.27 12.51 23.15
N GLU A 385 -0.72 12.59 24.06
CA GLU A 385 -1.55 13.77 24.22
C GLU A 385 -0.73 14.89 24.90
N ASN A 386 -0.52 15.99 24.18
CA ASN A 386 0.21 17.16 24.68
C ASN A 386 1.63 16.82 25.22
N ALA A 387 2.31 15.83 24.64
CA ALA A 387 3.66 15.44 25.07
C ALA A 387 4.62 16.65 25.10
N THR A 388 5.33 16.84 26.23
CA THR A 388 6.15 18.03 26.54
C THR A 388 7.64 17.77 26.79
N GLY A 389 8.08 16.52 26.68
CA GLY A 389 9.49 16.15 26.48
C GLY A 389 9.57 15.52 25.10
N GLY A 390 10.57 15.82 24.29
CA GLY A 390 10.69 15.09 23.02
C GLY A 390 10.77 13.59 23.31
N VAL A 391 9.83 12.82 22.78
CA VAL A 391 9.60 11.41 23.13
C VAL A 391 10.03 10.54 21.96
N ARG A 392 10.68 9.41 22.27
CA ARG A 392 10.77 8.28 21.36
C ARG A 392 9.91 7.14 21.88
N LEU A 393 8.93 6.75 21.08
CA LEU A 393 8.02 5.64 21.33
C LEU A 393 8.43 4.48 20.42
N GLU A 394 8.91 3.39 21.00
CA GLU A 394 9.23 2.17 20.24
C GLU A 394 8.11 1.15 20.47
N LEU A 395 7.54 0.67 19.36
CA LEU A 395 6.46 -0.30 19.34
C LEU A 395 7.02 -1.61 18.80
N PRO A 396 7.08 -2.68 19.62
CA PRO A 396 7.41 -4.01 19.10
C PRO A 396 6.25 -4.53 18.25
N CYS A 397 6.35 -5.75 17.70
CA CYS A 397 5.26 -6.32 16.92
C CYS A 397 3.91 -6.29 17.68
N GLY A 398 2.78 -6.15 16.99
CA GLY A 398 1.45 -6.22 17.58
C GLY A 398 0.51 -5.08 17.21
N ASN A 399 -0.60 -4.99 17.94
CA ASN A 399 -1.71 -4.07 17.69
C ASN A 399 -1.83 -3.05 18.83
N TYR A 400 -1.56 -1.77 18.57
CA TYR A 400 -1.54 -0.72 19.60
C TYR A 400 -2.56 0.36 19.36
N TYR A 401 -3.09 0.91 20.44
CA TYR A 401 -4.17 1.89 20.40
C TYR A 401 -3.77 3.20 21.11
N LEU A 402 -4.02 4.33 20.47
CA LEU A 402 -3.88 5.66 21.08
C LEU A 402 -5.18 6.44 20.93
N SER A 403 -5.50 7.28 21.91
CA SER A 403 -6.66 8.17 21.83
C SER A 403 -6.41 9.30 20.83
N GLU A 404 -5.23 9.92 20.86
CA GLU A 404 -4.87 11.04 20.00
C GLU A 404 -3.33 11.18 19.93
N ILE A 405 -2.83 11.87 18.89
CA ILE A 405 -1.40 12.20 18.78
C ILE A 405 -1.27 13.72 18.64
N THR A 406 -0.96 14.41 19.74
CA THR A 406 -0.87 15.88 19.78
C THR A 406 0.43 16.42 20.38
N PRO A 407 1.61 16.03 19.86
CA PRO A 407 2.87 16.46 20.41
C PRO A 407 3.15 17.95 20.14
N ASN A 408 3.75 18.61 21.13
CA ASN A 408 4.18 20.02 21.03
C ASN A 408 5.71 20.16 20.92
N LEU A 409 6.44 19.06 20.96
CA LEU A 409 7.89 18.96 20.79
C LEU A 409 8.22 17.85 19.78
N PRO A 410 9.48 17.74 19.31
CA PRO A 410 9.89 16.65 18.44
C PRO A 410 9.56 15.28 19.04
N THR A 411 8.79 14.47 18.33
CA THR A 411 8.37 13.12 18.76
C THR A 411 8.66 12.13 17.64
N THR A 412 9.22 10.98 18.00
CA THR A 412 9.47 9.86 17.09
C THR A 412 8.68 8.64 17.54
N ILE A 413 7.94 8.02 16.62
CA ILE A 413 7.32 6.70 16.81
C ILE A 413 8.02 5.73 15.87
N VAL A 414 8.47 4.58 16.39
CA VAL A 414 9.21 3.57 15.62
C VAL A 414 8.58 2.20 15.81
N ALA A 415 8.21 1.52 14.73
CA ALA A 415 7.88 0.10 14.75
C ALA A 415 9.17 -0.73 14.59
N THR A 416 9.31 -1.80 15.38
CA THR A 416 10.46 -2.72 15.32
C THR A 416 10.06 -4.16 14.94
N GLY A 417 8.83 -4.32 14.42
CA GLY A 417 8.27 -5.56 13.90
C GLY A 417 6.94 -5.25 13.21
N ASN A 418 6.21 -6.26 12.76
CA ASN A 418 4.88 -6.12 12.16
C ASN A 418 3.91 -5.48 13.16
N THR A 419 3.57 -4.23 12.91
CA THR A 419 2.91 -3.34 13.88
C THR A 419 1.74 -2.62 13.24
N ALA A 420 0.62 -2.59 13.95
CA ALA A 420 -0.50 -1.72 13.64
C ALA A 420 -0.75 -0.72 14.76
N LEU A 421 -0.89 0.56 14.41
CA LEU A 421 -1.25 1.64 15.35
C LEU A 421 -2.61 2.23 14.99
N TYR A 422 -3.55 2.13 15.93
CA TYR A 422 -4.93 2.60 15.80
C TYR A 422 -5.12 3.88 16.62
N VAL A 423 -5.47 4.99 15.96
CA VAL A 423 -5.66 6.31 16.56
C VAL A 423 -7.14 6.70 16.49
N ASP A 424 -7.78 6.84 17.66
CA ASP A 424 -9.22 7.13 17.78
C ASP A 424 -9.62 8.53 17.29
N GLY A 425 -8.76 9.50 17.61
CA GLY A 425 -8.94 10.90 17.31
C GLY A 425 -8.07 11.35 16.15
N ASP A 426 -7.66 12.61 16.23
CA ASP A 426 -6.85 13.27 15.21
C ASP A 426 -5.35 13.05 15.51
N ILE A 427 -4.52 13.24 14.47
CA ILE A 427 -3.10 13.54 14.64
C ILE A 427 -2.95 15.04 14.43
N GLU A 428 -2.73 15.81 15.50
CA GLU A 428 -2.52 17.26 15.43
C GLU A 428 -1.15 17.65 16.01
N SER A 429 -0.12 17.67 15.16
CA SER A 429 1.25 17.94 15.60
C SER A 429 1.65 19.41 15.49
N ASN A 430 2.07 20.00 16.62
CA ASN A 430 2.72 21.30 16.68
C ASN A 430 4.25 21.21 16.88
N GLY A 431 4.77 20.00 17.08
CA GLY A 431 6.20 19.68 17.03
C GLY A 431 6.55 18.91 15.75
N GLN A 432 7.85 18.68 15.52
CA GLN A 432 8.26 17.74 14.48
C GLN A 432 7.73 16.35 14.86
N LEU A 433 6.98 15.70 13.97
CA LEU A 433 6.49 14.35 14.18
C LEU A 433 7.14 13.45 13.14
N THR A 434 7.89 12.46 13.63
CA THR A 434 8.43 11.39 12.80
C THR A 434 7.76 10.08 13.17
N ILE A 435 7.24 9.37 12.18
CA ILE A 435 6.76 8.01 12.35
C ILE A 435 7.51 7.13 11.35
N THR A 436 8.19 6.10 11.83
CA THR A 436 9.10 5.29 11.01
C THR A 436 9.15 3.84 11.51
N LEU A 437 9.98 3.02 10.89
CA LEU A 437 10.06 1.59 11.11
C LEU A 437 11.48 1.08 10.85
N THR A 438 11.84 -0.06 11.44
CA THR A 438 13.07 -0.76 11.10
C THR A 438 12.94 -1.50 9.75
N PRO A 439 14.04 -1.83 9.08
CA PRO A 439 14.01 -2.42 7.72
C PRO A 439 13.33 -3.79 7.62
N ASP A 440 13.18 -4.49 8.73
CA ASP A 440 12.55 -5.80 8.88
C ASP A 440 11.08 -5.72 9.33
N ALA A 441 10.61 -4.53 9.69
CA ALA A 441 9.26 -4.29 10.20
C ALA A 441 8.29 -3.87 9.08
N SER A 442 7.00 -4.14 9.28
CA SER A 442 5.90 -3.44 8.59
C SER A 442 5.13 -2.57 9.58
N PHE A 443 4.67 -1.40 9.13
CA PHE A 443 3.95 -0.46 9.98
C PHE A 443 2.71 0.11 9.30
N ASP A 444 1.55 -0.28 9.81
CA ASP A 444 0.23 0.25 9.45
C ASP A 444 -0.29 1.22 10.50
N ILE A 445 -0.80 2.36 10.06
CA ILE A 445 -1.40 3.36 10.94
C ILE A 445 -2.80 3.66 10.47
N PHE A 446 -3.79 3.44 11.34
CA PHE A 446 -5.19 3.74 11.08
C PHE A 446 -5.60 4.93 11.95
N VAL A 447 -5.99 6.03 11.33
CA VAL A 447 -6.42 7.25 12.00
C VAL A 447 -7.90 7.47 11.71
N ALA A 448 -8.75 7.30 12.72
CA ALA A 448 -10.19 7.51 12.55
C ALA A 448 -10.53 8.98 12.33
N GLY A 449 -9.72 9.90 12.88
CA GLY A 449 -9.81 11.34 12.68
C GLY A 449 -9.00 11.89 11.51
N ASP A 450 -8.70 13.18 11.58
CA ASP A 450 -7.92 13.93 10.59
C ASP A 450 -6.42 13.96 10.93
N VAL A 451 -5.56 14.17 9.93
CA VAL A 451 -4.13 14.41 10.14
C VAL A 451 -3.79 15.86 9.80
N ARG A 452 -3.26 16.59 10.77
CA ARG A 452 -2.81 17.99 10.66
C ARG A 452 -1.44 18.18 11.27
N THR A 453 -0.49 18.65 10.46
CA THR A 453 0.88 18.93 10.95
C THR A 453 1.28 20.38 10.67
N ASN A 454 1.80 21.05 11.69
CA ASN A 454 2.22 22.46 11.62
C ASN A 454 3.74 22.64 11.54
N GLU A 455 4.49 21.61 11.92
CA GLU A 455 5.94 21.52 11.76
C GLU A 455 6.29 20.37 10.80
N ARG A 456 7.58 20.13 10.59
CA ARG A 456 8.06 19.05 9.71
C ARG A 456 7.43 17.71 10.10
N PHE A 457 6.86 17.01 9.13
CA PHE A 457 6.31 15.67 9.30
C PHE A 457 7.11 14.69 8.46
N ARG A 458 7.54 13.58 9.08
CA ARG A 458 8.28 12.52 8.41
C ARG A 458 7.55 11.19 8.59
N LEU A 459 7.33 10.47 7.50
CA LEU A 459 6.66 9.18 7.50
C LEU A 459 7.55 8.14 6.81
N GLY A 460 7.85 7.03 7.49
CA GLY A 460 8.59 5.88 6.96
C GLY A 460 10.01 6.17 6.50
N SER A 461 10.40 5.56 5.39
CA SER A 461 11.75 5.57 4.82
C SER A 461 11.72 5.38 3.31
N PRO A 462 12.50 6.15 2.52
CA PRO A 462 12.57 5.98 1.07
C PRO A 462 13.27 4.67 0.63
N ASN A 463 13.94 3.97 1.55
CA ASN A 463 14.61 2.70 1.24
C ASN A 463 13.67 1.48 1.28
N TYR A 464 12.52 1.59 1.94
CA TYR A 464 11.53 0.51 2.08
C TYR A 464 10.11 1.07 2.26
N PRO A 465 9.65 1.97 1.38
CA PRO A 465 8.36 2.65 1.58
C PRO A 465 7.16 1.71 1.48
N ALA A 466 7.22 0.58 0.76
CA ALA A 466 6.13 -0.40 0.73
C ALA A 466 5.72 -0.93 2.12
N LEU A 467 6.63 -0.90 3.09
CA LEU A 467 6.39 -1.40 4.45
C LEU A 467 5.72 -0.37 5.37
N MET A 468 5.56 0.89 4.94
CA MET A 468 4.96 1.97 5.74
C MET A 468 3.64 2.44 5.12
N ARG A 469 2.54 2.32 5.86
CA ARG A 469 1.19 2.61 5.35
C ARG A 469 0.39 3.42 6.38
N MET A 470 -0.31 4.46 5.93
CA MET A 470 -1.18 5.29 6.75
C MET A 470 -2.56 5.41 6.10
N TYR A 471 -3.61 5.12 6.86
CA TYR A 471 -5.01 5.20 6.45
C TYR A 471 -5.72 6.24 7.31
N VAL A 472 -6.28 7.27 6.68
CA VAL A 472 -6.92 8.41 7.34
C VAL A 472 -8.40 8.45 6.99
N GLY A 473 -9.26 8.18 7.97
CA GLY A 473 -10.72 8.17 7.84
C GLY A 473 -11.41 9.51 8.09
N GLY A 474 -10.66 10.53 8.52
CA GLY A 474 -11.19 11.85 8.81
C GLY A 474 -11.72 12.60 7.57
N PRO A 475 -12.80 13.39 7.71
CA PRO A 475 -13.44 14.08 6.59
C PRO A 475 -12.61 15.25 6.02
N ASN A 476 -11.60 15.72 6.73
CA ASN A 476 -10.66 16.74 6.22
C ASN A 476 -9.37 16.12 5.69
N GLY A 477 -9.15 14.83 5.92
CA GLY A 477 -8.06 14.02 5.37
C GLY A 477 -6.70 14.40 5.94
N PHE A 478 -5.70 14.45 5.06
CA PHE A 478 -4.33 14.74 5.41
C PHE A 478 -3.94 16.15 4.98
N ARG A 479 -3.45 16.96 5.93
CA ARG A 479 -2.99 18.34 5.66
C ARG A 479 -1.70 18.64 6.41
N SER A 480 -0.77 19.27 5.71
CA SER A 480 0.41 19.86 6.35
C SER A 480 0.58 21.32 5.97
N ASN A 481 1.03 22.11 6.95
CA ASN A 481 1.40 23.50 6.77
C ASN A 481 2.92 23.69 6.60
N ASN A 482 3.73 22.62 6.69
CA ASN A 482 5.19 22.68 6.60
C ASN A 482 5.73 21.58 5.66
N GLN A 483 7.05 21.34 5.67
CA GLN A 483 7.71 20.28 4.90
C GLN A 483 7.18 18.90 5.30
N ILE A 484 6.88 18.09 4.29
CA ILE A 484 6.46 16.70 4.42
C ILE A 484 7.49 15.86 3.67
N ASP A 485 8.09 14.88 4.37
CA ASP A 485 8.93 13.86 3.74
C ASP A 485 8.26 12.50 3.97
N VAL A 486 7.80 11.85 2.89
CA VAL A 486 7.10 10.56 2.98
C VAL A 486 7.91 9.50 2.24
N GLY A 487 8.30 8.47 2.97
CA GLY A 487 8.73 7.17 2.48
C GLY A 487 7.70 6.13 2.87
N GLY A 488 6.56 6.12 2.18
CA GLY A 488 5.41 5.28 2.49
C GLY A 488 4.17 5.62 1.69
N TYR A 489 3.06 5.02 2.10
CA TYR A 489 1.77 5.14 1.44
C TYR A 489 0.73 5.84 2.31
N ILE A 490 -0.06 6.73 1.73
CA ILE A 490 -1.13 7.44 2.45
C ILE A 490 -2.46 7.27 1.72
N TYR A 491 -3.42 6.65 2.39
CA TYR A 491 -4.83 6.67 2.06
C TYR A 491 -5.54 7.74 2.89
N ALA A 492 -6.31 8.62 2.25
CA ALA A 492 -7.12 9.63 2.92
C ALA A 492 -8.46 9.77 2.18
N VAL A 493 -9.48 9.03 2.61
CA VAL A 493 -10.86 9.08 2.09
C VAL A 493 -11.80 8.90 3.30
N PRO A 494 -12.87 9.70 3.45
CA PRO A 494 -13.46 10.64 2.50
C PRO A 494 -12.78 12.01 2.45
N GLY A 495 -11.83 12.29 3.34
CA GLY A 495 -10.98 13.47 3.26
C GLY A 495 -10.12 13.49 2.00
N GLY A 496 -9.39 14.58 1.76
CA GLY A 496 -8.46 14.67 0.63
C GLY A 496 -7.03 14.92 1.09
N ILE A 497 -6.14 15.09 0.13
CA ILE A 497 -4.75 15.49 0.36
C ILE A 497 -4.58 16.88 -0.25
N GLU A 498 -4.36 17.87 0.61
CA GLU A 498 -4.16 19.27 0.22
C GLU A 498 -2.83 19.80 0.76
N THR A 499 -1.98 20.32 -0.12
CA THR A 499 -0.67 20.87 0.27
C THR A 499 -0.38 22.24 -0.34
N ASN A 500 0.28 23.07 0.47
CA ASN A 500 0.77 24.40 0.09
C ASN A 500 2.30 24.51 0.21
N ASN A 501 3.01 23.38 0.27
CA ASN A 501 4.47 23.32 0.21
C ASN A 501 4.90 22.38 -0.93
N ASP A 502 6.19 22.37 -1.25
CA ASP A 502 6.75 21.31 -2.09
C ASP A 502 6.60 19.98 -1.35
N ILE A 503 6.23 18.92 -2.08
CA ILE A 503 6.14 17.58 -1.53
C ILE A 503 6.99 16.62 -2.36
N GLU A 504 7.76 15.80 -1.66
CA GLU A 504 8.51 14.69 -2.22
C GLU A 504 8.08 13.42 -1.49
N ILE A 505 7.64 12.43 -2.26
CA ILE A 505 7.07 11.18 -1.76
C ILE A 505 7.78 10.03 -2.44
N PHE A 506 8.28 9.10 -1.65
CA PHE A 506 8.73 7.78 -2.06
C PHE A 506 7.66 6.80 -1.61
N GLY A 507 6.89 6.24 -2.55
CA GLY A 507 5.64 5.53 -2.28
C GLY A 507 4.47 6.14 -3.05
N GLY A 508 3.28 6.20 -2.46
CA GLY A 508 2.08 6.56 -3.21
C GLY A 508 0.98 7.20 -2.38
N LEU A 509 0.07 7.88 -3.07
CA LEU A 509 -1.04 8.60 -2.49
C LEU A 509 -2.38 8.11 -3.02
N HIS A 510 -3.34 7.96 -2.12
CA HIS A 510 -4.73 7.68 -2.44
C HIS A 510 -5.62 8.66 -1.67
N GLY A 511 -6.35 9.53 -2.37
CA GLY A 511 -7.16 10.56 -1.70
C GLY A 511 -8.53 10.79 -2.34
N SER A 512 -9.52 11.26 -1.57
CA SER A 512 -10.82 11.61 -2.18
C SER A 512 -10.65 12.71 -3.23
N ARG A 513 -9.76 13.66 -2.94
CA ARG A 513 -9.32 14.72 -3.84
C ARG A 513 -7.84 15.00 -3.61
N PHE A 514 -7.12 15.34 -4.68
CA PHE A 514 -5.75 15.82 -4.57
C PHE A 514 -5.61 17.28 -5.03
N GLY A 515 -5.01 18.12 -4.20
CA GLY A 515 -4.77 19.53 -4.50
C GLY A 515 -3.39 20.00 -4.05
N ALA A 516 -2.60 20.55 -4.97
CA ALA A 516 -1.26 21.07 -4.65
C ALA A 516 -0.96 22.41 -5.33
N ASN A 517 -0.50 23.37 -4.53
CA ASN A 517 -0.14 24.70 -5.03
C ASN A 517 1.34 24.85 -5.44
N ASN A 518 2.22 23.93 -5.04
CA ASN A 518 3.65 23.95 -5.40
C ASN A 518 4.06 22.67 -6.14
N GLN A 519 5.36 22.36 -6.16
CA GLN A 519 5.88 21.19 -6.87
C GLN A 519 5.47 19.92 -6.14
N VAL A 520 4.99 18.95 -6.92
CA VAL A 520 4.71 17.60 -6.45
C VAL A 520 5.67 16.65 -7.16
N SER A 521 6.45 15.90 -6.38
CA SER A 521 7.29 14.82 -6.86
C SER A 521 6.88 13.54 -6.15
N ILE A 522 6.44 12.54 -6.91
CA ILE A 522 6.08 11.22 -6.39
C ILE A 522 6.94 10.18 -7.10
N HIS A 523 7.62 9.38 -6.31
CA HIS A 523 8.49 8.28 -6.71
C HIS A 523 7.79 6.99 -6.30
N TYR A 524 6.96 6.47 -7.18
CA TYR A 524 6.10 5.32 -6.90
C TYR A 524 6.92 4.05 -6.68
N ASP A 525 6.74 3.42 -5.53
CA ASP A 525 7.48 2.20 -5.18
C ASP A 525 6.66 0.94 -5.48
N ARG A 526 6.97 0.29 -6.59
CA ARG A 526 6.22 -0.88 -7.06
C ARG A 526 6.32 -2.10 -6.12
N GLY A 527 7.24 -2.07 -5.15
CA GLY A 527 7.30 -3.06 -4.08
C GLY A 527 5.98 -3.23 -3.32
N VAL A 528 5.15 -2.17 -3.27
CA VAL A 528 3.81 -2.24 -2.65
C VAL A 528 2.87 -3.23 -3.31
N GLY A 529 3.10 -3.63 -4.56
CA GLY A 529 2.29 -4.65 -5.25
C GLY A 529 2.75 -6.08 -4.97
N ARG A 530 3.58 -6.31 -3.94
CA ARG A 530 4.05 -7.64 -3.53
C ARG A 530 4.04 -7.85 -2.01
N VAL A 531 3.53 -6.89 -1.23
CA VAL A 531 3.53 -6.98 0.24
C VAL A 531 2.45 -7.94 0.77
N GLY A 532 1.44 -8.24 -0.04
CA GLY A 532 0.39 -9.24 0.19
C GLY A 532 0.91 -10.67 0.13
N GLN A 533 2.06 -10.93 -0.50
CA GLN A 533 2.68 -12.27 -0.50
C GLN A 533 3.04 -12.78 0.91
N SER A 534 3.13 -11.88 1.89
CA SER A 534 3.31 -12.24 3.31
C SER A 534 2.01 -12.61 4.02
N CYS A 535 0.87 -12.32 3.42
CA CYS A 535 -0.45 -12.67 3.94
C CYS A 535 -0.73 -14.16 3.73
N PRO A 536 -1.45 -14.81 4.66
CA PRO A 536 -1.89 -16.18 4.49
C PRO A 536 -2.74 -16.31 3.22
N ASP A 537 -2.44 -17.31 2.39
CA ASP A 537 -3.21 -17.61 1.19
C ASP A 537 -4.67 -17.94 1.57
N PRO A 538 -5.67 -17.17 1.07
CA PRO A 538 -7.07 -17.44 1.34
C PRO A 538 -7.52 -18.84 0.84
N ASP A 539 -6.84 -19.38 -0.18
CA ASP A 539 -7.19 -20.63 -0.88
C ASP A 539 -6.41 -21.85 -0.37
N THR A 540 -5.86 -21.79 0.84
CA THR A 540 -5.39 -23.02 1.51
C THR A 540 -6.58 -23.91 1.87
N ASP A 541 -7.10 -24.65 0.88
CA ASP A 541 -7.88 -25.85 1.11
C ASP A 541 -7.05 -26.77 2.02
N PRO A 542 -7.53 -27.09 3.23
CA PRO A 542 -6.82 -27.97 4.14
C PRO A 542 -6.74 -29.44 3.67
N ASP A 543 -7.16 -29.79 2.45
CA ASP A 543 -7.07 -31.17 1.93
C ASP A 543 -5.69 -31.49 1.29
N PRO A 544 -4.89 -32.40 1.89
CA PRO A 544 -3.55 -32.73 1.42
C PRO A 544 -3.55 -33.93 0.47
N ASP A 545 -4.43 -34.01 -0.53
CA ASP A 545 -4.39 -35.07 -1.55
C ASP A 545 -3.86 -34.57 -2.90
N PRO A 546 -2.55 -34.71 -3.20
CA PRO A 546 -1.98 -34.40 -4.49
C PRO A 546 -2.29 -35.57 -5.45
N GLY A 547 -3.54 -35.66 -5.91
CA GLY A 547 -4.03 -36.81 -6.64
C GLY A 547 -5.11 -36.51 -7.69
N ASP A 548 -4.65 -36.20 -8.91
CA ASP A 548 -5.42 -36.28 -10.17
C ASP A 548 -6.50 -35.20 -10.45
N ASP A 549 -6.14 -33.91 -10.49
CA ASP A 549 -7.00 -32.87 -11.05
C ASP A 549 -6.89 -32.79 -12.59
N VAL A 550 -7.49 -33.79 -13.24
CA VAL A 550 -7.91 -33.69 -14.64
C VAL A 550 -9.43 -33.81 -14.69
N GLY A 551 -10.12 -32.80 -14.16
CA GLY A 551 -11.56 -32.62 -14.25
C GLY A 551 -11.94 -31.16 -13.97
N PRO A 552 -13.08 -30.65 -14.48
CA PRO A 552 -13.60 -29.37 -14.02
C PRO A 552 -14.06 -29.58 -12.58
N ASP A 553 -13.36 -28.92 -11.66
CA ASP A 553 -13.68 -28.90 -10.25
C ASP A 553 -15.15 -28.51 -10.02
N PRO A 554 -15.97 -29.36 -9.38
CA PRO A 554 -17.35 -29.05 -9.03
C PRO A 554 -17.49 -28.23 -7.73
N ASP A 555 -16.39 -27.97 -7.02
CA ASP A 555 -16.35 -27.31 -5.72
C ASP A 555 -15.78 -25.89 -5.82
N VAL A 556 -16.18 -25.15 -6.87
CA VAL A 556 -16.22 -23.68 -6.78
C VAL A 556 -17.25 -23.36 -5.69
N ASP A 557 -16.77 -23.18 -4.46
CA ASP A 557 -17.57 -22.62 -3.39
C ASP A 557 -18.11 -21.29 -3.92
N PRO A 558 -19.43 -21.06 -3.96
CA PRO A 558 -19.95 -19.74 -4.22
C PRO A 558 -19.75 -18.94 -2.93
N ASP A 559 -18.50 -18.60 -2.63
CA ASP A 559 -18.19 -17.70 -1.53
C ASP A 559 -18.91 -16.36 -1.84
N PRO A 560 -19.75 -15.85 -0.92
CA PRO A 560 -20.43 -14.57 -1.13
C PRO A 560 -19.54 -13.36 -0.85
N ASP A 561 -18.23 -13.54 -0.72
CA ASP A 561 -17.31 -12.41 -0.82
C ASP A 561 -17.51 -11.78 -2.20
N PRO A 562 -17.70 -10.46 -2.30
CA PRO A 562 -17.68 -9.81 -3.59
C PRO A 562 -16.25 -9.97 -4.10
N ASP A 563 -16.01 -10.98 -4.93
CA ASP A 563 -14.80 -11.06 -5.75
C ASP A 563 -14.52 -9.64 -6.24
N PRO A 564 -13.30 -9.12 -6.03
CA PRO A 564 -12.96 -7.83 -6.59
C PRO A 564 -13.31 -7.88 -8.08
N VAL A 565 -13.95 -6.82 -8.56
CA VAL A 565 -14.51 -6.76 -9.94
C VAL A 565 -13.42 -7.01 -11.02
N CYS A 566 -12.15 -7.01 -10.60
CA CYS A 566 -10.93 -7.24 -11.35
C CYS A 566 -9.87 -7.90 -10.42
N GLY A 567 -8.85 -8.54 -11.00
CA GLY A 567 -7.76 -9.17 -10.23
C GLY A 567 -6.55 -8.27 -9.91
N SER A 568 -5.82 -8.62 -8.84
CA SER A 568 -4.57 -8.01 -8.35
C SER A 568 -3.31 -8.64 -8.96
N THR A 569 -2.13 -8.29 -8.43
CA THR A 569 -0.80 -8.58 -8.97
C THR A 569 -0.43 -10.06 -9.09
N ASP A 570 -1.20 -10.96 -8.47
CA ASP A 570 -0.98 -12.41 -8.50
C ASP A 570 -2.17 -13.19 -9.10
N ASP A 571 -3.21 -12.47 -9.58
CA ASP A 571 -4.41 -13.09 -10.14
C ASP A 571 -4.27 -13.47 -11.61
N GLY A 572 -4.87 -14.60 -11.97
CA GLY A 572 -4.92 -15.09 -13.35
C GLY A 572 -5.78 -14.20 -14.26
N CYS A 573 -5.33 -13.97 -15.49
CA CYS A 573 -6.03 -13.11 -16.45
C CYS A 573 -5.98 -13.66 -17.88
N ALA A 574 -6.98 -13.31 -18.69
CA ALA A 574 -7.00 -13.57 -20.13
C ALA A 574 -6.75 -12.30 -20.96
N SER A 575 -6.99 -11.12 -20.36
CA SER A 575 -6.91 -9.82 -21.01
C SER A 575 -6.77 -8.68 -19.99
N ASP A 576 -6.32 -7.51 -20.44
CA ASP A 576 -6.17 -6.30 -19.59
C ASP A 576 -7.47 -5.92 -18.84
N SER A 577 -8.66 -6.31 -19.33
CA SER A 577 -9.93 -6.03 -18.64
C SER A 577 -10.21 -6.91 -17.43
N ASP A 578 -9.48 -8.01 -17.29
CA ASP A 578 -9.58 -8.89 -16.12
C ASP A 578 -8.77 -8.31 -14.94
N CYS A 579 -7.91 -7.32 -15.21
CA CYS A 579 -6.98 -6.76 -14.25
C CYS A 579 -7.41 -5.40 -13.72
N CYS A 580 -7.11 -5.16 -12.45
CA CYS A 580 -7.40 -3.90 -11.79
C CYS A 580 -6.49 -2.78 -12.31
N SER A 581 -7.06 -1.68 -12.82
CA SER A 581 -6.26 -0.59 -13.40
C SER A 581 -5.20 -0.05 -12.40
N PRO A 582 -3.92 0.15 -12.79
CA PRO A 582 -3.37 0.12 -14.15
C PRO A 582 -2.78 -1.24 -14.59
N LEU A 583 -3.08 -2.33 -13.90
CA LEU A 583 -2.47 -3.64 -14.14
C LEU A 583 -2.74 -4.16 -15.57
N ARG A 584 -1.66 -4.66 -16.18
CA ARG A 584 -1.53 -5.43 -17.43
C ARG A 584 -1.92 -6.90 -17.25
N CYS A 585 -2.59 -7.54 -18.20
CA CYS A 585 -2.51 -8.99 -18.27
C CYS A 585 -1.22 -9.40 -18.98
N GLU A 586 -0.21 -9.82 -18.22
CA GLU A 586 1.11 -10.22 -18.71
C GLU A 586 1.31 -11.72 -18.45
N GLU A 587 1.54 -12.49 -19.51
CA GLU A 587 1.77 -13.94 -19.43
C GLU A 587 0.68 -14.74 -18.68
N GLY A 588 -0.54 -14.17 -18.60
CA GLY A 588 -1.68 -14.79 -17.94
C GLY A 588 -1.83 -14.41 -16.46
N VAL A 589 -1.04 -13.45 -15.97
CA VAL A 589 -1.15 -12.89 -14.61
C VAL A 589 -1.30 -11.37 -14.70
N CYS A 590 -2.12 -10.80 -13.84
CA CYS A 590 -2.26 -9.36 -13.72
C CYS A 590 -0.99 -8.77 -13.10
N ALA A 591 -0.34 -7.82 -13.75
CA ALA A 591 0.93 -7.27 -13.27
C ALA A 591 1.06 -5.77 -13.56
N LEU A 592 1.76 -5.05 -12.68
CA LEU A 592 2.30 -3.73 -13.03
C LEU A 592 3.37 -3.92 -14.12
N LEU A 593 3.65 -2.86 -14.90
CA LEU A 593 4.75 -2.90 -15.87
C LEU A 593 6.02 -3.42 -15.17
N SER A 594 6.44 -4.61 -15.55
CA SER A 594 7.65 -5.24 -15.05
C SER A 594 8.86 -4.57 -15.69
N CYS A 595 9.89 -4.28 -14.88
CA CYS A 595 11.19 -3.89 -15.41
C CYS A 595 12.27 -4.70 -14.70
N GLN A 596 13.40 -4.77 -15.37
CA GLN A 596 14.57 -5.50 -14.95
C GLN A 596 15.41 -4.64 -13.99
N PRO A 597 15.89 -5.19 -12.87
CA PRO A 597 16.88 -4.53 -12.03
C PRO A 597 18.19 -4.25 -12.78
N ALA A 598 19.06 -3.48 -12.13
CA ALA A 598 20.39 -3.21 -12.67
C ALA A 598 21.14 -4.51 -13.00
N TYR A 599 21.99 -4.44 -14.03
CA TYR A 599 22.83 -5.53 -14.52
C TYR A 599 22.12 -6.70 -15.19
N LEU A 600 20.79 -6.66 -15.32
CA LEU A 600 20.04 -7.62 -16.12
C LEU A 600 19.92 -7.21 -17.60
N PRO A 601 19.68 -8.18 -18.51
CA PRO A 601 19.53 -7.91 -19.93
C PRO A 601 18.36 -6.98 -20.24
N CYS A 602 18.57 -6.07 -21.19
CA CYS A 602 17.54 -5.16 -21.69
C CYS A 602 17.66 -4.96 -23.21
N SER A 603 16.53 -4.70 -23.84
CA SER A 603 16.44 -4.30 -25.24
C SER A 603 16.18 -2.81 -25.40
N ARG A 604 15.56 -2.17 -24.39
CA ARG A 604 15.19 -0.74 -24.36
C ARG A 604 15.35 -0.17 -22.95
N PRO A 605 15.49 1.15 -22.80
CA PRO A 605 15.60 1.78 -21.47
C PRO A 605 14.38 1.54 -20.57
N SER A 606 13.18 1.43 -21.15
CA SER A 606 11.93 1.06 -20.45
C SER A 606 11.95 -0.32 -19.83
N ASP A 607 12.82 -1.22 -20.32
CA ASP A 607 12.97 -2.56 -19.76
C ASP A 607 13.72 -2.50 -18.42
N CYS A 608 14.33 -1.38 -18.07
CA CYS A 608 15.16 -1.23 -16.87
C CYS A 608 14.47 -0.36 -15.84
N CYS A 609 14.53 -0.75 -14.57
CA CYS A 609 13.96 0.04 -13.47
C CYS A 609 14.67 1.36 -13.25
N SER A 610 15.94 1.45 -13.65
CA SER A 610 16.69 2.69 -13.74
C SER A 610 16.32 3.57 -14.92
N GLY A 611 15.43 3.11 -15.81
CA GLY A 611 15.14 3.76 -17.08
C GLY A 611 16.34 3.80 -18.04
N MET A 612 17.40 3.01 -17.80
CA MET A 612 18.65 3.08 -18.59
C MET A 612 19.17 1.71 -19.02
N CYS A 613 19.35 1.57 -20.34
CA CYS A 613 19.86 0.38 -21.00
C CYS A 613 21.12 0.69 -21.83
N THR A 614 22.24 0.00 -21.58
CA THR A 614 23.54 0.24 -22.23
C THR A 614 23.68 -0.34 -23.65
N ALA A 615 22.59 -0.42 -24.41
CA ALA A 615 22.61 -1.05 -25.72
C ALA A 615 23.70 -0.42 -26.63
N SER A 616 24.71 -1.21 -27.02
CA SER A 616 25.74 -0.83 -27.99
C SER A 616 25.63 -1.68 -29.27
N GLY A 617 24.67 -1.35 -30.12
CA GLY A 617 24.49 -2.04 -31.42
C GLY A 617 23.75 -3.38 -31.31
N SER A 618 24.26 -4.43 -31.97
CA SER A 618 23.56 -5.72 -32.14
C SER A 618 23.78 -6.74 -31.01
N GLN A 619 24.13 -6.29 -29.80
CA GLN A 619 24.23 -7.11 -28.59
C GLN A 619 23.06 -6.76 -27.66
N GLU A 620 22.59 -7.75 -26.89
CA GLU A 620 21.65 -7.53 -25.79
C GLU A 620 22.25 -6.47 -24.84
N GLY A 621 21.48 -5.41 -24.57
CA GLY A 621 21.89 -4.36 -23.65
C GLY A 621 21.82 -4.85 -22.21
N VAL A 622 22.38 -4.07 -21.28
CA VAL A 622 22.31 -4.35 -19.85
C VAL A 622 21.80 -3.12 -19.11
N CYS A 623 20.89 -3.31 -18.16
CA CYS A 623 20.37 -2.27 -17.30
C CYS A 623 21.49 -1.68 -16.44
N ILE A 624 21.54 -0.36 -16.32
CA ILE A 624 22.58 0.32 -15.53
C ILE A 624 21.98 1.33 -14.56
N VAL A 625 22.65 1.49 -13.44
CA VAL A 625 22.44 2.60 -12.49
C VAL A 625 23.20 3.83 -13.03
N PRO A 626 22.68 5.06 -12.86
CA PRO A 626 23.31 6.30 -13.35
C PRO A 626 24.78 6.49 -12.98
#